data_AF-A0A2E8JY30-F1
#
_entry.id   AF-A0A2E8JY30-F1
#
_cell.length_a   1.000
_cell.length_b   1.000
_cell.length_c   1.000
_cell.angle_alpha   90.00
_cell.angle_beta   90.00
_cell.angle_gamma   90.00
#
_symmetry.space_group_name_H-M   'P 1'
#
loop_
_entity.id
_entity.type
_entity.pdbx_description
1 polymer ?
#
loop_
_entity_poly.entity_id
_entity_poly.type
_entity_poly.pdbx_seq_one_letter_code
_entity_poly.pdbx_strand_id
1 'polypeptide(L)'
;MSDQSIHSVRLTCASEADLEDSRLRETIVAAANAIAERTGVDLVELEVTPDGLELAVRGASIVAVGLAAELRRTTDRWHLDRYGTHLWITPEDADDPPWSRES
;
A
#
# COMPACT_ATOMS: atom_id res chain seq x y z
N MET A 1 20.22 -18.04 -11.66
CA MET A 1 20.31 -16.60 -12.01
C MET A 1 19.26 -15.89 -11.18
N SER A 2 19.65 -15.05 -10.23
CA SER A 2 18.71 -14.19 -9.52
C SER A 2 18.16 -13.18 -10.51
N ASP A 3 16.84 -13.03 -10.56
CA ASP A 3 16.21 -11.98 -11.34
C ASP A 3 16.64 -10.62 -10.76
N GLN A 4 17.28 -9.79 -11.58
CA GLN A 4 17.75 -8.45 -11.19
C GLN A 4 16.77 -7.35 -11.61
N SER A 5 15.65 -7.72 -12.22
CA SER A 5 14.62 -6.78 -12.65
C SER A 5 14.01 -6.08 -11.43
N ILE A 6 13.69 -4.81 -11.60
CA ILE A 6 12.95 -4.03 -10.59
C ILE A 6 11.51 -3.93 -11.08
N HIS A 7 10.57 -4.27 -10.20
CA HIS A 7 9.15 -4.12 -10.47
C HIS A 7 8.52 -3.22 -9.43
N SER A 8 7.75 -2.24 -9.91
CA SER A 8 7.02 -1.30 -9.08
C SER A 8 5.52 -1.61 -9.04
N VAL A 9 4.91 -1.30 -7.90
CA VAL A 9 3.46 -1.38 -7.67
C VAL A 9 3.02 -0.12 -6.95
N ARG A 10 1.87 0.42 -7.34
CA ARG A 10 1.23 1.57 -6.69
C ARG A 10 0.01 1.14 -5.90
N LEU A 11 -0.11 1.68 -4.68
CA LEU A 11 -1.35 1.69 -3.90
C LEU A 11 -1.92 3.10 -3.91
N THR A 12 -3.20 3.24 -4.24
CA THR A 12 -3.89 4.53 -4.25
C THR A 12 -4.62 4.75 -2.93
N CYS A 13 -4.46 5.93 -2.36
CA CYS A 13 -5.06 6.33 -1.10
C CYS A 13 -6.56 6.62 -1.26
N ALA A 14 -7.35 6.34 -0.22
CA ALA A 14 -8.70 6.85 -0.10
C ALA A 14 -8.67 8.37 0.11
N SER A 15 -9.67 9.08 -0.43
CA SER A 15 -9.78 10.54 -0.34
C SER A 15 -9.91 11.07 1.09
N GLU A 16 -10.32 10.20 2.03
CA GLU A 16 -10.51 10.52 3.45
C GLU A 16 -9.23 10.33 4.28
N ALA A 17 -8.20 9.69 3.70
CA ALA A 17 -6.93 9.45 4.39
C ALA A 17 -5.91 10.54 4.03
N ASP A 18 -5.23 11.04 5.07
CA ASP A 18 -4.27 12.14 4.97
C ASP A 18 -2.82 11.64 5.06
N LEU A 19 -2.20 11.35 3.91
CA LEU A 19 -0.80 10.89 3.83
C LEU A 19 0.25 11.99 4.07
N GLU A 20 -0.19 13.24 4.33
CA GLU A 20 0.66 14.29 4.87
C GLU A 20 0.80 14.19 6.39
N ASP A 21 -0.10 13.46 7.08
CA ASP A 21 0.09 13.11 8.49
C ASP A 21 1.34 12.23 8.65
N SER A 22 2.36 12.84 9.28
CA SER A 22 3.62 12.19 9.64
C SER A 22 3.45 10.84 10.34
N ARG A 23 2.47 10.69 11.24
CA ARG A 23 2.26 9.45 11.99
C ARG A 23 1.72 8.34 11.09
N LEU A 24 0.80 8.68 10.19
CA LEU A 24 0.27 7.73 9.20
C LEU A 24 1.40 7.28 8.27
N ARG A 25 2.16 8.23 7.73
CA ARG A 25 3.32 7.97 6.87
C ARG A 25 4.36 7.07 7.53
N GLU A 26 4.77 7.39 8.76
CA GLU A 26 5.71 6.57 9.53
C GLU A 26 5.19 5.15 9.76
N THR A 27 3.89 5.00 10.03
CA THR A 27 3.26 3.69 10.23
C THR A 27 3.31 2.85 8.96
N ILE A 28 2.98 3.44 7.80
CA ILE A 28 3.03 2.76 6.50
C ILE A 28 4.46 2.35 6.17
N VAL A 29 5.42 3.25 6.33
CA VAL A 29 6.84 2.99 6.06
C VAL A 29 7.39 1.90 6.97
N ALA A 30 7.07 1.94 8.27
CA ALA A 30 7.49 0.92 9.21
C ALA A 30 6.89 -0.45 8.87
N ALA A 31 5.61 -0.50 8.50
CA ALA A 31 4.94 -1.74 8.09
C ALA A 31 5.56 -2.33 6.80
N ALA A 32 5.83 -1.50 5.79
CA ALA A 32 6.44 -1.93 4.54
C ALA A 32 7.81 -2.57 4.76
N ASN A 33 8.68 -1.90 5.53
CA ASN A 33 10.00 -2.42 5.87
C ASN A 33 9.91 -3.72 6.69
N ALA A 34 9.05 -3.77 7.71
CA ALA A 34 8.90 -4.95 8.55
C ALA A 34 8.38 -6.17 7.76
N ILE A 35 7.46 -5.98 6.81
CA ILE A 35 6.97 -7.06 5.94
C ILE A 35 8.10 -7.52 5.01
N ALA A 36 8.81 -6.59 4.38
CA ALA A 36 9.91 -6.91 3.47
C ALA A 36 11.01 -7.73 4.18
N GLU A 37 11.45 -7.30 5.37
CA GLU A 37 12.44 -8.01 6.19
C GLU A 37 11.97 -9.42 6.56
N ARG A 38 10.75 -9.56 7.07
CA ARG A 38 10.20 -10.86 7.50
C ARG A 38 10.02 -11.86 6.36
N THR A 39 9.86 -11.37 5.14
CA THR A 39 9.60 -12.20 3.95
C THR A 39 10.85 -12.38 3.08
N GLY A 40 11.95 -11.70 3.39
CA GLY A 40 13.17 -11.72 2.59
C GLY A 40 13.02 -11.02 1.23
N VAL A 41 12.10 -10.06 1.13
CA VAL A 41 11.87 -9.27 -0.08
C VAL A 41 12.86 -8.11 -0.13
N ASP A 42 13.56 -7.98 -1.25
CA ASP A 42 14.50 -6.88 -1.51
C ASP A 42 13.71 -5.63 -1.96
N LEU A 43 13.20 -4.88 -0.99
CA LEU A 43 12.55 -3.58 -1.19
C LEU A 43 13.61 -2.53 -1.53
N VAL A 44 13.59 -2.06 -2.78
CA VAL A 44 14.59 -1.12 -3.32
C VAL A 44 14.16 0.33 -3.11
N GLU A 45 12.87 0.60 -3.25
CA GLU A 45 12.32 1.95 -3.16
C GLU A 45 10.93 1.92 -2.52
N LEU A 46 10.63 2.97 -1.76
CA LEU A 46 9.34 3.20 -1.13
C LEU A 46 9.09 4.70 -1.08
N GLU A 47 8.14 5.19 -1.88
CA GLU A 47 7.79 6.59 -1.96
C GLU A 47 6.33 6.79 -1.54
N VAL A 48 6.11 7.63 -0.51
CA VAL A 48 4.77 8.04 -0.07
C VAL A 48 4.47 9.42 -0.63
N THR A 49 3.42 9.50 -1.45
CA THR A 49 2.89 10.72 -2.04
C THR A 49 1.55 11.07 -1.37
N PRO A 50 0.99 12.29 -1.57
CA PRO A 50 -0.34 12.61 -1.04
C PRO A 50 -1.44 11.67 -1.57
N ASP A 51 -1.30 11.15 -2.79
CA ASP A 51 -2.31 10.32 -3.45
C ASP A 51 -2.12 8.82 -3.20
N GLY A 52 -1.04 8.40 -2.51
CA GLY A 52 -0.77 7.00 -2.28
C GLY A 52 0.67 6.65 -1.99
N LEU A 53 1.03 5.44 -2.40
CA LEU A 53 2.33 4.84 -2.17
C LEU A 53 2.81 4.12 -3.42
N GLU A 54 4.06 4.34 -3.80
CA GLU A 54 4.78 3.50 -4.76
C GLU A 54 5.85 2.70 -4.04
N LEU A 55 5.94 1.41 -4.36
CA LEU A 55 7.00 0.53 -3.88
C LEU A 55 7.66 -0.18 -5.05
N ALA A 56 8.97 -0.40 -4.95
CA ALA A 56 9.73 -1.13 -5.96
C ALA A 56 10.56 -2.24 -5.31
N VAL A 57 10.48 -3.44 -5.89
CA VAL A 57 11.16 -4.63 -5.40
C VAL A 57 12.09 -5.16 -6.48
N ARG A 58 13.27 -5.66 -6.07
CA ARG A 58 14.17 -6.43 -6.94
C ARG A 58 13.76 -7.90 -6.93
N GLY A 59 13.51 -8.47 -8.10
CA GLY A 59 13.11 -9.87 -8.26
C GLY A 59 11.94 -10.02 -9.22
N ALA A 60 11.10 -11.02 -9.01
CA ALA A 60 9.95 -11.28 -9.86
C ALA A 60 8.77 -10.35 -9.55
N SER A 61 8.01 -9.94 -10.57
CA SER A 61 6.86 -9.01 -10.43
C SER A 61 5.80 -9.48 -9.42
N ILE A 62 5.57 -10.79 -9.33
CA ILE A 62 4.63 -11.37 -8.37
C ILE A 62 5.02 -11.09 -6.90
N VAL A 63 6.31 -10.92 -6.63
CA VAL A 63 6.81 -10.57 -5.29
C VAL A 63 6.44 -9.14 -4.94
N ALA A 64 6.56 -8.20 -5.89
CA ALA A 64 6.14 -6.81 -5.70
C ALA A 64 4.63 -6.72 -5.43
N VAL A 65 3.82 -7.47 -6.20
CA VAL A 65 2.36 -7.56 -5.99
C VAL A 65 2.03 -8.16 -4.62
N GLY A 66 2.72 -9.23 -4.22
CA GLY A 66 2.53 -9.87 -2.93
C GLY A 66 2.85 -8.95 -1.75
N LEU A 67 3.96 -8.21 -1.83
CA LEU A 67 4.33 -7.20 -0.83
C LEU A 67 3.27 -6.10 -0.73
N ALA A 68 2.84 -5.54 -1.86
CA ALA A 68 1.79 -4.52 -1.90
C ALA A 68 0.47 -5.02 -1.31
N ALA A 69 0.07 -6.26 -1.60
CA ALA A 69 -1.18 -6.85 -1.09
C ALA A 69 -1.14 -7.11 0.43
N GLU A 70 0.00 -7.55 0.97
CA GLU A 70 0.18 -7.71 2.42
C GLU A 70 0.23 -6.36 3.14
N LEU A 71 0.96 -5.38 2.57
CA LEU A 71 1.04 -4.03 3.10
C LEU A 71 -0.33 -3.37 3.14
N ARG A 72 -1.08 -3.43 2.02
CA ARG A 72 -2.46 -2.95 1.93
C ARG A 72 -3.29 -3.55 3.05
N ARG A 73 -3.38 -4.88 3.15
CA ARG A 73 -4.22 -5.54 4.17
C ARG A 73 -3.85 -5.16 5.60
N THR A 74 -2.56 -5.06 5.89
CA THR A 74 -2.05 -4.77 7.25
C THR A 74 -2.37 -3.34 7.66
N THR A 75 -2.07 -2.38 6.78
CA THR A 75 -2.24 -0.95 7.07
C THR A 75 -3.70 -0.51 6.98
N ASP A 76 -4.48 -1.09 6.06
CA ASP A 76 -5.92 -0.84 5.95
C ASP A 76 -6.65 -1.26 7.23
N ARG A 77 -6.35 -2.47 7.74
CA ARG A 77 -6.93 -2.95 9.00
C ARG A 77 -6.57 -2.03 10.16
N TRP A 78 -5.29 -1.67 10.30
CA TRP A 78 -4.86 -0.76 11.36
C TRP A 78 -5.55 0.61 11.25
N HIS A 79 -5.74 1.12 10.04
CA HIS A 79 -6.39 2.40 9.80
C HIS A 79 -7.89 2.34 10.12
N LEU A 80 -8.58 1.28 9.70
CA LEU A 80 -9.97 1.01 10.06
C LEU A 80 -10.15 0.93 11.59
N ASP A 81 -9.30 0.17 12.27
CA ASP A 81 -9.37 0.01 13.72
C ASP A 81 -9.16 1.34 14.46
N ARG A 82 -8.35 2.25 13.89
CA ARG A 82 -7.96 3.51 14.52
C ARG A 82 -8.85 4.70 14.15
N TYR A 83 -9.31 4.78 12.91
CA TYR A 83 -9.99 5.94 12.33
C TYR A 83 -11.38 5.61 11.77
N GLY A 84 -11.72 4.33 11.62
CA GLY A 84 -13.03 3.89 11.15
C GLY A 84 -13.22 3.94 9.64
N THR A 85 -12.18 4.27 8.87
CA THR A 85 -12.23 4.40 7.41
C THR A 85 -11.14 3.59 6.73
N HIS A 86 -11.37 3.20 5.46
CA HIS A 86 -10.37 2.50 4.65
C HIS A 86 -9.22 3.46 4.28
N LEU A 87 -8.00 2.95 4.29
CA LEU A 87 -6.82 3.69 3.87
C LEU A 87 -6.61 3.62 2.36
N TRP A 88 -6.93 2.49 1.74
CA TRP A 88 -6.62 2.24 0.33
C TRP A 88 -7.87 1.94 -0.49
N ILE A 89 -7.97 2.50 -1.70
CA ILE A 89 -9.05 2.15 -2.64
C ILE A 89 -8.68 0.91 -3.44
N THR A 90 -9.63 0.02 -3.67
CA THR A 90 -9.50 -1.01 -4.70
C THR A 90 -9.70 -0.38 -6.08
N PRO A 91 -9.23 -1.03 -7.16
CA PRO A 91 -9.58 -0.59 -8.51
C PRO A 91 -11.09 -0.52 -8.73
N GLU A 92 -11.87 -1.37 -8.05
CA GLU A 92 -13.33 -1.40 -8.12
C GLU A 92 -13.96 -0.18 -7.43
N ASP A 93 -13.37 0.31 -6.34
CA ASP A 93 -13.84 1.51 -5.62
C ASP A 93 -13.68 2.80 -6.44
N ALA A 94 -12.73 2.84 -7.39
CA ALA A 94 -12.49 4.00 -8.25
C ALA A 94 -13.58 4.18 -9.32
N ASP A 95 -14.25 3.09 -9.71
CA ASP A 95 -15.31 3.08 -10.72
C ASP A 95 -16.72 3.13 -10.12
N ASP A 96 -16.84 3.09 -8.78
CA ASP A 96 -18.14 3.00 -8.11
C ASP A 96 -18.71 4.40 -7.80
N PRO A 97 -19.74 4.85 -8.55
CA PRO A 97 -20.26 6.20 -8.40
C PRO A 97 -20.92 6.40 -7.02
N PRO A 98 -20.95 7.63 -6.50
CA PRO A 98 -21.36 7.92 -5.13
C PRO A 98 -22.81 7.49 -4.79
N TRP A 99 -23.66 7.25 -5.80
CA TRP A 99 -25.04 6.79 -5.62
C TRP A 99 -25.23 5.26 -5.51
N SER A 100 -24.16 4.45 -5.59
CA SER A 100 -24.24 2.98 -5.49
C SER A 100 -24.29 2.45 -4.04
N ARG A 101 -24.00 3.27 -3.03
CA ARG A 101 -23.76 2.82 -1.63
C ARG A 101 -25.01 2.80 -0.74
N GLU A 102 -26.19 3.04 -1.29
CA GLU A 102 -27.47 2.95 -0.57
C GLU A 102 -28.30 1.79 -1.14
N SER A 103 -28.35 0.67 -0.41
CA SER A 103 -29.34 -0.42 -0.59
C SER A 103 -29.60 -1.14 0.72
#